data_AF-A0A523H299-F1
#
_entry.id   AF-A0A523H299-F1
#
_cell.length_a   1.000
_cell.length_b   1.000
_cell.length_c   1.000
_cell.angle_alpha   90.00
_cell.angle_beta   90.00
_cell.angle_gamma   90.00
#
_symmetry.space_group_name_H-M   'P 1'
#
loop_
_entity.id
_entity.type
_entity.pdbx_description
1 polymer ?
#
loop_
_entity_poly.entity_id
_entity_poly.type
_entity_poly.pdbx_seq_one_letter_code
_entity_poly.pdbx_strand_id
1 'polypeptide(L)'
;MGTLEVSLTDAPGIYEAVNITFSEISANIDGEWIAVRNQTPITVNLLEWNNGNSLVLGTAEVPAGHYTQIRVTIDAAEVVADGNPYEVTVPSGARTGLKLLADFTVIAGSTYELILDFDAQRSVVTTGPANNPTGYLLNPTIRVEDKALTGSISGMLTNPENNPVAYAIAGSDTLTSTRVDTNGSFRLAFLPAGLYSVSIEDTLNLTYASPETEVVVGSDNDLGNITLQ
;
A
#
# COMPACT_ATOMS: atom_id res chain seq x y z
N MET A 1 -7.43 27.97 -2.08
CA MET A 1 -7.30 26.64 -2.72
C MET A 1 -5.90 26.15 -2.48
N GLY A 2 -5.75 24.84 -2.29
CA GLY A 2 -4.50 24.11 -2.45
C GLY A 2 -4.77 22.89 -3.32
N THR A 3 -3.73 22.11 -3.60
CA THR A 3 -3.84 20.89 -4.41
C THR A 3 -3.78 19.68 -3.47
N LEU A 4 -4.69 18.72 -3.65
CA LEU A 4 -4.61 17.41 -3.02
C LEU A 4 -4.29 16.36 -4.09
N GLU A 5 -3.22 15.61 -3.88
CA GLU A 5 -2.85 14.45 -4.68
C GLU A 5 -2.99 13.19 -3.83
N VAL A 6 -3.62 12.16 -4.41
CA VAL A 6 -3.76 10.84 -3.78
C VAL A 6 -3.09 9.81 -4.69
N SER A 7 -2.06 9.18 -4.16
CA SER A 7 -1.30 8.11 -4.81
C SER A 7 -1.56 6.76 -4.14
N LEU A 8 -1.21 5.68 -4.82
CA LEU A 8 -1.37 4.30 -4.38
C LEU A 8 -0.03 3.58 -4.40
N THR A 9 0.24 2.80 -3.36
CA THR A 9 1.33 1.83 -3.28
C THR A 9 0.77 0.54 -2.69
N ASP A 10 1.55 -0.53 -2.74
CA ASP A 10 1.14 -1.86 -2.35
C ASP A 10 2.20 -2.60 -1.55
N ALA A 11 1.71 -3.51 -0.71
CA ALA A 11 2.49 -4.58 -0.12
C ALA A 11 2.34 -5.86 -0.98
N PRO A 12 3.46 -6.54 -1.34
CA PRO A 12 3.46 -7.71 -2.21
C PRO A 12 2.49 -8.78 -1.73
N GLY A 13 1.76 -9.36 -2.68
CA GLY A 13 0.89 -10.52 -2.48
C GLY A 13 1.52 -11.82 -2.95
N ILE A 14 0.87 -12.93 -2.58
CA ILE A 14 1.17 -14.28 -3.08
C ILE A 14 0.62 -14.54 -4.50
N TYR A 15 -0.16 -13.60 -5.01
CA TYR A 15 -0.79 -13.66 -6.33
C TYR A 15 0.18 -13.22 -7.43
N GLU A 16 -0.09 -13.64 -8.66
CA GLU A 16 0.64 -13.15 -9.84
C GLU A 16 0.19 -11.73 -10.22
N ALA A 17 -1.08 -11.40 -9.96
CA ALA A 17 -1.63 -10.06 -10.09
C ALA A 17 -2.80 -9.86 -9.12
N VAL A 18 -2.99 -8.61 -8.69
CA VAL A 18 -4.17 -8.16 -7.94
C VAL A 18 -4.69 -6.90 -8.61
N ASN A 19 -5.69 -7.06 -9.46
CA ASN A 19 -6.28 -6.00 -10.27
C ASN A 19 -7.46 -5.38 -9.53
N ILE A 20 -7.36 -4.10 -9.16
CA ILE A 20 -8.44 -3.35 -8.50
C ILE A 20 -8.92 -2.21 -9.41
N THR A 21 -10.23 -2.12 -9.61
CA THR A 21 -10.86 -1.04 -10.39
C THR A 21 -11.41 0.04 -9.48
N PHE A 22 -10.77 1.21 -9.49
CA PHE A 22 -11.15 2.40 -8.74
C PHE A 22 -11.97 3.36 -9.60
N SER A 23 -13.11 3.84 -9.08
CA SER A 23 -14.01 4.74 -9.81
C SER A 23 -14.04 6.16 -9.25
N GLU A 24 -14.06 6.30 -7.93
CA GLU A 24 -14.15 7.59 -7.25
C GLU A 24 -13.19 7.69 -6.06
N ILE A 25 -12.57 8.86 -5.91
CA ILE A 25 -11.85 9.25 -4.71
C ILE A 25 -12.37 10.61 -4.27
N SER A 26 -12.73 10.76 -3.00
CA SER A 26 -13.13 12.04 -2.43
C SER A 26 -12.52 12.26 -1.04
N ALA A 27 -12.39 13.52 -0.65
CA ALA A 27 -11.87 13.94 0.64
C ALA A 27 -12.93 14.70 1.42
N ASN A 28 -12.99 14.48 2.74
CA ASN A 28 -13.97 15.11 3.62
C ASN A 28 -13.41 16.33 4.35
N ILE A 29 -14.08 17.48 4.20
CA ILE A 29 -13.81 18.72 4.93
C ILE A 29 -15.14 19.25 5.49
N ASP A 30 -15.19 19.54 6.79
CA ASP A 30 -16.38 20.08 7.48
C ASP A 30 -17.70 19.33 7.18
N GLY A 31 -17.63 18.01 6.95
CA GLY A 31 -18.78 17.18 6.63
C GLY A 31 -19.16 17.13 5.14
N GLU A 32 -18.52 17.92 4.29
CA GLU A 32 -18.69 17.91 2.84
C GLU A 32 -17.67 17.02 2.13
N TRP A 33 -18.06 16.38 1.02
CA TRP A 33 -17.19 15.52 0.22
C TRP A 33 -16.78 16.22 -1.06
N ILE A 34 -15.48 16.41 -1.24
CA ILE A 34 -14.88 17.01 -2.43
C ILE A 34 -14.25 15.91 -3.25
N ALA A 35 -14.63 15.80 -4.52
CA ALA A 35 -14.05 14.81 -5.42
C ALA A 35 -12.58 15.15 -5.74
N VAL A 36 -11.71 14.18 -5.52
CA VAL A 36 -10.30 14.18 -5.97
C VAL A 36 -10.16 13.46 -7.30
N ARG A 37 -10.96 12.40 -7.48
CA ARG A 37 -11.14 11.67 -8.75
C ARG A 37 -12.62 11.38 -8.94
N ASN A 38 -13.17 11.76 -10.09
CA ASN A 38 -14.50 11.34 -10.53
C ASN A 38 -14.52 11.28 -12.06
N GLN A 39 -13.79 10.30 -12.59
CA GLN A 39 -13.54 10.10 -14.03
C GLN A 39 -13.80 8.64 -14.39
N THR A 40 -13.49 8.26 -15.63
CA THR A 40 -13.52 6.85 -16.04
C THR A 40 -12.76 5.97 -15.04
N PRO A 41 -13.36 4.85 -14.59
CA PRO A 41 -12.69 3.93 -13.69
C PRO A 41 -11.33 3.47 -14.22
N ILE A 42 -10.38 3.29 -13.32
CA ILE A 42 -9.02 2.80 -13.64
C ILE A 42 -8.81 1.46 -12.94
N THR A 43 -8.35 0.48 -13.70
CA THR A 43 -7.88 -0.80 -13.16
C THR A 43 -6.38 -0.72 -12.94
N VAL A 44 -5.94 -1.06 -11.73
CA VAL A 44 -4.53 -1.03 -11.33
C VAL A 44 -4.16 -2.41 -10.82
N ASN A 45 -3.06 -2.98 -11.33
CA ASN A 45 -2.42 -4.12 -10.70
C ASN A 45 -1.61 -3.61 -9.50
N LEU A 46 -2.05 -3.91 -8.29
CA LEU A 46 -1.42 -3.41 -7.07
C LEU A 46 0.04 -3.83 -6.96
N LEU A 47 0.34 -5.07 -7.37
CA LEU A 47 1.66 -5.68 -7.22
C LEU A 47 2.77 -5.00 -8.04
N GLU A 48 2.43 -4.05 -8.91
CA GLU A 48 3.40 -3.24 -9.67
C GLU A 48 3.94 -2.04 -8.88
N TRP A 49 3.27 -1.65 -7.79
CA TRP A 49 3.52 -0.38 -7.08
C TRP A 49 4.10 -0.60 -5.69
N ASN A 50 5.26 -1.23 -5.63
CA ASN A 50 6.01 -1.47 -4.40
C ASN A 50 7.46 -0.95 -4.52
N ASN A 51 8.30 -1.24 -3.54
CA ASN A 51 9.72 -0.88 -3.55
C ASN A 51 9.95 0.64 -3.63
N GLY A 52 9.05 1.41 -3.00
CA GLY A 52 9.05 2.87 -3.03
C GLY A 52 8.43 3.52 -4.26
N ASN A 53 7.85 2.73 -5.18
CA ASN A 53 7.07 3.25 -6.30
C ASN A 53 5.61 3.45 -5.90
N SER A 54 4.97 4.47 -6.49
CA SER A 54 3.55 4.77 -6.29
C SER A 54 2.89 5.28 -7.57
N LEU A 55 1.58 5.08 -7.70
CA LEU A 55 0.76 5.55 -8.81
C LEU A 55 -0.20 6.66 -8.36
N VAL A 56 -0.19 7.81 -9.06
CA VAL A 56 -1.19 8.86 -8.83
C VAL A 56 -2.57 8.36 -9.27
N LEU A 57 -3.50 8.22 -8.32
CA LEU A 57 -4.89 7.87 -8.61
C LEU A 57 -5.74 9.10 -8.90
N GLY A 58 -5.42 10.25 -8.32
CA GLY A 58 -6.17 11.48 -8.56
C GLY A 58 -5.50 12.72 -7.99
N THR A 59 -5.83 13.85 -8.62
CA THR A 59 -5.35 15.17 -8.21
C THR A 59 -6.49 16.16 -8.38
N ALA A 60 -6.72 17.01 -7.38
CA ALA A 60 -7.72 18.07 -7.46
C ALA A 60 -7.32 19.33 -6.70
N GLU A 61 -7.79 20.48 -7.18
CA GLU A 61 -7.84 21.71 -6.39
C GLU A 61 -8.94 21.59 -5.34
N VAL A 62 -8.57 21.80 -4.08
CA VAL A 62 -9.48 21.69 -2.94
C VAL A 62 -9.41 22.94 -2.05
N PRO A 63 -10.46 23.24 -1.28
CA PRO A 63 -10.39 24.29 -0.27
C PRO A 63 -9.21 24.08 0.70
N ALA A 64 -8.57 25.17 1.13
CA ALA A 64 -7.60 25.06 2.20
C ALA A 64 -8.35 24.80 3.51
N GLY A 65 -7.87 23.88 4.33
CA GLY A 65 -8.57 23.49 5.55
C GLY A 65 -8.17 22.11 6.05
N HIS A 66 -8.85 21.68 7.12
CA HIS A 66 -8.63 20.40 7.78
C HIS A 66 -9.52 19.31 7.19
N TYR A 67 -8.91 18.18 6.86
CA TYR A 67 -9.56 17.02 6.27
C TYR A 67 -9.44 15.84 7.22
N THR A 68 -10.53 15.07 7.35
CA THR A 68 -10.63 13.99 8.35
C THR A 68 -10.82 12.61 7.75
N GLN A 69 -11.14 12.53 6.46
CA GLN A 69 -11.42 11.25 5.80
C GLN A 69 -11.10 11.31 4.32
N ILE A 70 -10.69 10.16 3.79
CA ILE A 70 -10.68 9.85 2.36
C ILE A 70 -11.74 8.79 2.10
N ARG A 71 -12.43 8.87 0.97
CA ARG A 71 -13.35 7.83 0.51
C ARG A 71 -12.85 7.30 -0.81
N VAL A 72 -12.76 5.98 -0.92
CA VAL A 72 -12.35 5.26 -2.12
C VAL A 72 -13.45 4.31 -2.55
N THR A 73 -13.90 4.42 -3.78
CA THR A 73 -14.89 3.51 -4.37
C THR A 73 -14.19 2.49 -5.25
N ILE A 74 -14.46 1.21 -4.99
CA ILE A 74 -13.94 0.07 -5.76
C ILE A 74 -15.12 -0.61 -6.46
N ASP A 75 -15.08 -0.67 -7.79
CA ASP A 75 -16.16 -1.22 -8.60
C ASP A 75 -16.00 -2.74 -8.79
N ALA A 76 -14.76 -3.17 -9.07
CA ALA A 76 -14.41 -4.53 -9.41
C ALA A 76 -13.01 -4.89 -8.89
N ALA A 77 -12.77 -6.18 -8.70
CA ALA A 77 -11.48 -6.73 -8.33
C ALA A 77 -11.29 -8.12 -8.97
N GLU A 78 -10.06 -8.45 -9.31
CA GLU A 78 -9.65 -9.74 -9.89
C GLU A 78 -8.27 -10.10 -9.36
N VAL A 79 -8.01 -11.38 -9.13
CA VAL A 79 -6.66 -11.90 -8.87
C VAL A 79 -6.25 -12.89 -9.95
N VAL A 80 -4.95 -12.95 -10.23
CA VAL A 80 -4.37 -14.03 -11.04
C VAL A 80 -3.61 -14.97 -10.11
N ALA A 81 -3.98 -16.24 -10.12
CA ALA A 81 -3.36 -17.30 -9.34
C ALA A 81 -3.15 -18.54 -10.23
N ASP A 82 -1.97 -19.15 -10.17
CA ASP A 82 -1.58 -20.30 -10.99
C ASP A 82 -1.87 -20.08 -12.49
N GLY A 83 -1.56 -18.87 -12.99
CA GLY A 83 -1.80 -18.44 -14.37
C GLY A 83 -3.27 -18.23 -14.76
N ASN A 84 -4.23 -18.33 -13.83
CA ASN A 84 -5.65 -18.18 -14.12
C ASN A 84 -6.26 -16.94 -13.42
N PRO A 85 -7.08 -16.14 -14.13
CA PRO A 85 -7.80 -15.03 -13.52
C PRO A 85 -9.03 -15.52 -12.74
N TYR A 86 -9.28 -14.92 -11.59
CA TYR A 86 -10.43 -15.16 -10.74
C TYR A 86 -11.06 -13.84 -10.29
N GLU A 87 -12.36 -13.71 -10.51
CA GLU A 87 -13.12 -12.57 -10.00
C GLU A 87 -13.11 -12.57 -8.46
N VAL A 88 -12.87 -11.40 -7.89
CA VAL A 88 -12.93 -11.16 -6.45
C VAL A 88 -14.24 -10.46 -6.14
N THR A 89 -15.02 -11.04 -5.23
CA THR A 89 -16.26 -10.42 -4.77
C THR A 89 -15.95 -9.11 -4.06
N VAL A 90 -16.41 -7.98 -4.60
CA VAL A 90 -16.29 -6.67 -3.93
C VAL A 90 -17.54 -6.45 -3.05
N PRO A 91 -17.38 -6.27 -1.72
CA PRO A 91 -18.50 -6.04 -0.82
C PRO A 91 -19.18 -4.70 -1.13
N SER A 92 -20.49 -4.61 -0.85
CA SER A 92 -21.30 -3.40 -1.13
C SER A 92 -20.75 -2.13 -0.46
N GLY A 93 -20.12 -2.25 0.71
CA GLY A 93 -19.45 -1.14 1.38
C GLY A 93 -18.33 -0.51 0.54
N ALA A 94 -17.47 -1.33 -0.09
CA ALA A 94 -16.42 -0.84 -0.96
C ALA A 94 -16.96 -0.24 -2.27
N ARG A 95 -18.08 -0.78 -2.79
CA ARG A 95 -18.79 -0.23 -3.96
C ARG A 95 -19.53 1.09 -3.69
N THR A 96 -19.82 1.39 -2.43
CA THR A 96 -20.49 2.64 -2.03
C THR A 96 -19.51 3.66 -1.42
N GLY A 97 -18.22 3.31 -1.38
CA GLY A 97 -17.14 4.14 -0.89
C GLY A 97 -16.64 3.68 0.47
N LEU A 98 -15.49 3.01 0.48
CA LEU A 98 -14.72 2.71 1.67
C LEU A 98 -14.21 4.00 2.29
N LYS A 99 -14.61 4.29 3.53
CA LYS A 99 -14.14 5.45 4.30
C LYS A 99 -12.86 5.09 5.03
N LEU A 100 -11.80 5.80 4.71
CA LEU A 100 -10.50 5.73 5.38
C LEU A 100 -10.38 6.95 6.29
N LEU A 101 -9.93 6.72 7.51
CA LEU A 101 -9.59 7.80 8.42
C LEU A 101 -8.30 8.47 7.92
N ALA A 102 -8.30 9.80 7.95
CA ALA A 102 -7.14 10.62 7.64
C ALA A 102 -7.15 11.83 8.59
N ASP A 103 -6.02 12.49 8.78
CA ASP A 103 -5.98 13.72 9.57
C ASP A 103 -4.91 14.62 8.98
N PHE A 104 -5.32 15.60 8.17
CA PHE A 104 -4.39 16.46 7.47
C PHE A 104 -4.93 17.85 7.21
N THR A 105 -4.02 18.80 6.98
CA THR A 105 -4.37 20.20 6.66
C THR A 105 -3.78 20.59 5.31
N VAL A 106 -4.66 20.93 4.36
CA VAL A 106 -4.24 21.51 3.08
C VAL A 106 -4.03 23.02 3.26
N ILE A 107 -2.81 23.50 3.00
CA ILE A 107 -2.48 24.92 3.04
C ILE A 107 -2.79 25.57 1.69
N ALA A 108 -3.23 26.83 1.70
CA ALA A 108 -3.51 27.55 0.47
C ALA A 108 -2.23 27.72 -0.38
N GLY A 109 -2.31 27.34 -1.65
CA GLY A 109 -1.20 27.42 -2.61
C GLY A 109 -0.14 26.32 -2.50
N SER A 110 -0.33 25.32 -1.62
CA SER A 110 0.54 24.14 -1.54
C SER A 110 -0.10 22.90 -2.14
N THR A 111 0.74 21.95 -2.55
CA THR A 111 0.33 20.57 -2.82
C THR A 111 0.48 19.74 -1.56
N TYR A 112 -0.56 18.98 -1.22
CA TYR A 112 -0.55 17.96 -0.18
C TYR A 112 -0.64 16.59 -0.85
N GLU A 113 0.26 15.67 -0.49
CA GLU A 113 0.38 14.35 -1.12
C GLU A 113 0.05 13.26 -0.10
N LEU A 114 -0.99 12.47 -0.38
CA LEU A 114 -1.35 11.29 0.38
C LEU A 114 -0.96 10.01 -0.36
N ILE A 115 -0.50 9.02 0.39
CA ILE A 115 -0.29 7.66 -0.08
C ILE A 115 -1.36 6.75 0.51
N LEU A 116 -2.06 6.04 -0.35
CA LEU A 116 -2.86 4.88 0.02
C LEU A 116 -1.95 3.66 -0.07
N ASP A 117 -1.53 3.14 1.08
CA ASP A 117 -0.79 1.88 1.16
C ASP A 117 -1.80 0.74 1.28
N PHE A 118 -2.03 0.05 0.16
CA PHE A 118 -3.00 -1.03 0.06
C PHE A 118 -2.27 -2.35 0.33
N ASP A 119 -2.68 -3.10 1.35
CA ASP A 119 -2.08 -4.42 1.59
C ASP A 119 -2.85 -5.47 0.79
N ALA A 120 -2.43 -5.76 -0.45
CA ALA A 120 -3.12 -6.73 -1.30
C ALA A 120 -3.20 -8.12 -0.64
N GLN A 121 -2.14 -8.56 0.03
CA GLN A 121 -2.07 -9.86 0.68
C GLN A 121 -3.13 -10.01 1.78
N ARG A 122 -3.31 -9.00 2.64
CA ARG A 122 -4.33 -8.99 3.71
C ARG A 122 -5.72 -8.65 3.20
N SER A 123 -5.81 -8.04 2.02
CA SER A 123 -7.09 -7.56 1.46
C SER A 123 -7.85 -8.62 0.68
N VAL A 124 -7.19 -9.64 0.15
CA VAL A 124 -7.86 -10.72 -0.60
C VAL A 124 -8.04 -11.93 0.30
N VAL A 125 -9.28 -12.31 0.56
CA VAL A 125 -9.64 -13.45 1.40
C VAL A 125 -10.13 -14.60 0.51
N THR A 126 -9.45 -15.74 0.58
CA THR A 126 -9.94 -16.99 -0.02
C THR A 126 -11.18 -17.48 0.72
N THR A 127 -12.23 -17.81 -0.01
CA THR A 127 -13.43 -18.46 0.51
C THR A 127 -13.36 -19.98 0.27
N GLY A 128 -13.97 -20.76 1.16
CA GLY A 128 -13.88 -22.23 1.10
C GLY A 128 -12.63 -22.80 1.79
N PRO A 129 -12.37 -24.11 1.63
CA PRO A 129 -11.18 -24.75 2.22
C PRO A 129 -9.87 -24.19 1.65
N ALA A 130 -8.86 -23.96 2.49
CA ALA A 130 -7.56 -23.39 2.07
C ALA A 130 -6.89 -24.18 0.93
N ASN A 131 -7.05 -25.51 0.92
CA ASN A 131 -6.46 -26.38 -0.10
C ASN A 131 -7.33 -26.51 -1.36
N ASN A 132 -8.52 -25.89 -1.38
CA ASN A 132 -9.45 -25.92 -2.51
C ASN A 132 -10.38 -24.70 -2.43
N PRO A 133 -9.86 -23.48 -2.70
CA PRO A 133 -10.65 -22.26 -2.59
C PRO A 133 -11.84 -22.30 -3.56
N THR A 134 -13.00 -21.88 -3.07
CA THR A 134 -14.25 -21.81 -3.85
C THR A 134 -14.52 -20.42 -4.44
N GLY A 135 -13.65 -19.44 -4.16
CA GLY A 135 -13.74 -18.07 -4.66
C GLY A 135 -12.93 -17.10 -3.80
N TYR A 136 -12.95 -15.81 -4.16
CA TYR A 136 -12.22 -14.75 -3.47
C TYR A 136 -13.15 -13.61 -3.04
N LEU A 137 -12.87 -13.00 -1.89
CA LEU A 137 -13.60 -11.87 -1.33
C LEU A 137 -12.62 -10.74 -1.03
N LEU A 138 -12.99 -9.51 -1.38
CA LEU A 138 -12.22 -8.32 -1.04
C LEU A 138 -12.61 -7.82 0.36
N ASN A 139 -11.64 -7.69 1.25
CA ASN A 139 -11.74 -7.03 2.55
C ASN A 139 -10.59 -6.01 2.68
N PRO A 140 -10.71 -4.83 2.04
CA PRO A 140 -9.57 -3.93 1.87
C PRO A 140 -8.94 -3.52 3.20
N THR A 141 -7.63 -3.69 3.28
CA THR A 141 -6.76 -3.16 4.33
C THR A 141 -5.92 -2.06 3.69
N ILE A 142 -6.24 -0.81 4.00
CA ILE A 142 -5.60 0.36 3.39
C ILE A 142 -5.20 1.33 4.49
N ARG A 143 -3.94 1.77 4.47
CA ARG A 143 -3.44 2.86 5.30
C ARG A 143 -3.37 4.16 4.48
N VAL A 144 -3.55 5.29 5.15
CA VAL A 144 -3.44 6.62 4.54
C VAL A 144 -2.26 7.32 5.20
N GLU A 145 -1.22 7.57 4.42
CA GLU A 145 0.02 8.16 4.91
C GLU A 145 0.24 9.54 4.27
N ASP A 146 0.65 10.52 5.09
CA ASP A 146 1.16 11.79 4.58
C ASP A 146 2.57 11.57 4.06
N LYS A 147 2.74 11.67 2.74
CA LYS A 147 4.02 11.43 2.09
C LYS A 147 5.14 12.30 2.69
N ALA A 148 4.83 13.53 3.06
CA ALA A 148 5.81 14.48 3.61
C ALA A 148 6.25 14.13 5.05
N LEU A 149 5.50 13.28 5.76
CA LEU A 149 5.78 12.82 7.12
C LEU A 149 6.33 11.39 7.18
N THR A 150 6.72 10.84 6.02
CA THR A 150 7.24 9.47 5.94
C THR A 150 8.74 9.43 5.67
N GLY A 151 9.36 8.31 6.01
CA GLY A 151 10.72 7.91 5.62
C GLY A 151 10.72 6.53 4.96
N SER A 152 11.90 5.94 4.83
CA SER A 152 12.05 4.58 4.30
C SER A 152 13.17 3.80 5.00
N ILE A 153 13.12 2.48 4.84
CA ILE A 153 14.21 1.55 5.16
C ILE A 153 14.57 0.80 3.89
N SER A 154 15.85 0.71 3.56
CA SER A 154 16.33 0.06 2.35
C SER A 154 17.48 -0.91 2.64
N GLY A 155 17.86 -1.71 1.65
CA GLY A 155 19.02 -2.58 1.75
C GLY A 155 19.27 -3.38 0.48
N MET A 156 20.33 -4.19 0.53
CA MET A 156 20.79 -5.02 -0.59
C MET A 156 20.98 -6.46 -0.13
N LEU A 157 20.15 -7.37 -0.62
CA LEU A 157 20.27 -8.79 -0.34
C LEU A 157 21.27 -9.45 -1.27
N THR A 158 22.27 -10.14 -0.72
CA THR A 158 23.35 -10.78 -1.49
C THR A 158 22.96 -12.13 -2.10
N ASN A 159 21.86 -12.71 -1.64
CA ASN A 159 21.28 -13.99 -2.09
C ASN A 159 19.76 -13.84 -2.32
N PRO A 160 19.32 -13.08 -3.34
CA PRO A 160 17.91 -12.77 -3.58
C PRO A 160 17.13 -13.88 -4.27
N GLU A 161 17.62 -15.11 -4.26
CA GLU A 161 16.90 -16.27 -4.78
C GLU A 161 15.64 -16.57 -3.96
N ASN A 162 14.72 -17.35 -4.55
CA ASN A 162 13.51 -17.85 -3.88
C ASN A 162 12.52 -16.77 -3.40
N ASN A 163 12.39 -15.67 -4.16
CA ASN A 163 11.38 -14.63 -3.96
C ASN A 163 11.32 -14.07 -2.51
N PRO A 164 12.40 -13.49 -1.98
CA PRO A 164 12.38 -12.95 -0.64
C PRO A 164 11.43 -11.74 -0.53
N VAL A 165 10.80 -11.62 0.64
CA VAL A 165 9.93 -10.50 0.98
C VAL A 165 10.49 -9.84 2.24
N ALA A 166 10.70 -8.52 2.17
CA ALA A 166 11.08 -7.70 3.32
C ALA A 166 9.82 -7.13 3.98
N TYR A 167 9.81 -7.06 5.30
CA TYR A 167 8.70 -6.61 6.13
C TYR A 167 9.19 -5.55 7.12
N ALA A 168 8.47 -4.43 7.23
CA ALA A 168 8.66 -3.46 8.30
C ALA A 168 7.73 -3.79 9.47
N ILE A 169 8.30 -4.03 10.65
CA ILE A 169 7.57 -4.45 11.84
C ILE A 169 7.67 -3.34 12.90
N ALA A 170 6.51 -2.86 13.36
CA ALA A 170 6.38 -1.91 14.46
C ALA A 170 5.76 -2.63 15.67
N GLY A 171 6.58 -2.94 16.68
CA GLY A 171 6.15 -3.73 17.83
C GLY A 171 5.72 -5.14 17.41
N SER A 172 4.42 -5.43 17.46
CA SER A 172 3.84 -6.73 17.07
C SER A 172 3.09 -6.71 15.73
N ASP A 173 3.04 -5.56 15.04
CA ASP A 173 2.30 -5.43 13.78
C ASP A 173 3.26 -5.22 12.61
N THR A 174 2.91 -5.84 11.48
CA THR A 174 3.61 -5.65 10.21
C THR A 174 2.91 -4.53 9.47
N LEU A 175 3.57 -3.38 9.30
CA LEU A 175 2.94 -2.20 8.69
C LEU A 175 2.96 -2.23 7.17
N THR A 176 4.06 -2.68 6.58
CA THR A 176 4.23 -2.77 5.12
C THR A 176 5.25 -3.84 4.77
N SER A 177 5.25 -4.26 3.52
CA SER A 177 6.23 -5.20 2.98
C SER A 177 6.60 -4.84 1.55
N THR A 178 7.67 -5.43 1.04
CA THR A 178 8.07 -5.29 -0.36
C THR A 178 8.79 -6.54 -0.84
N ARG A 179 8.60 -6.91 -2.10
CA ARG A 179 9.38 -7.97 -2.72
C ARG A 179 10.80 -7.46 -2.95
N VAL A 180 11.77 -8.29 -2.62
CA VAL A 180 13.16 -8.00 -2.96
C VAL A 180 13.34 -8.20 -4.46
N ASP A 181 13.92 -7.22 -5.13
CA ASP A 181 14.21 -7.29 -6.56
C ASP A 181 15.24 -8.39 -6.86
N THR A 182 15.28 -8.85 -8.11
CA THR A 182 16.22 -9.89 -8.56
C THR A 182 17.69 -9.48 -8.46
N ASN A 183 17.98 -8.18 -8.37
CA ASN A 183 19.32 -7.64 -8.13
C ASN A 183 19.67 -7.55 -6.63
N GLY A 184 18.73 -7.87 -5.73
CA GLY A 184 18.88 -7.78 -4.28
C GLY A 184 18.33 -6.51 -3.63
N SER A 185 17.96 -5.47 -4.38
CA SER A 185 17.48 -4.23 -3.76
C SER A 185 16.07 -4.36 -3.21
N PHE A 186 15.83 -3.75 -2.05
CA PHE A 186 14.49 -3.57 -1.51
C PHE A 186 14.37 -2.21 -0.80
N ARG A 187 13.15 -1.72 -0.70
CA ARG A 187 12.80 -0.47 -0.05
C ARG A 187 11.39 -0.52 0.53
N LEU A 188 11.34 -0.47 1.85
CA LEU A 188 10.12 -0.29 2.64
C LEU A 188 9.89 1.22 2.77
N ALA A 189 9.03 1.77 1.92
CA ALA A 189 8.78 3.21 1.82
C ALA A 189 7.48 3.62 2.52
N PHE A 190 7.29 4.94 2.61
CA PHE A 190 6.08 5.55 3.18
C PHE A 190 5.82 5.12 4.64
N LEU A 191 6.89 4.87 5.37
CA LEU A 191 6.83 4.54 6.79
C LEU A 191 6.69 5.82 7.60
N PRO A 192 5.68 5.95 8.48
CA PRO A 192 5.67 7.01 9.48
C PRO A 192 6.99 7.05 10.27
N ALA A 193 7.34 8.21 10.80
CA ALA A 193 8.47 8.28 11.71
C ALA A 193 8.22 7.43 12.97
N GLY A 194 9.21 6.62 13.36
CA GLY A 194 9.04 5.65 14.44
C GLY A 194 10.17 4.63 14.50
N LEU A 195 10.03 3.66 15.40
CA LEU A 195 10.97 2.54 15.54
C LEU A 195 10.42 1.31 14.83
N TYR A 196 11.29 0.68 14.04
CA TYR A 196 10.95 -0.47 13.20
C TYR A 196 12.05 -1.51 13.23
N SER A 197 11.70 -2.79 13.29
CA SER A 197 12.60 -3.86 12.85
C SER A 197 12.25 -4.29 11.43
N VAL A 198 13.24 -4.83 10.72
CA VAL A 198 13.06 -5.44 9.41
C VAL A 198 13.20 -6.95 9.52
N SER A 199 12.22 -7.68 9.01
CA SER A 199 12.32 -9.12 8.78
C SER A 199 12.35 -9.39 7.28
N ILE A 200 13.19 -10.32 6.84
CA ILE A 200 13.20 -10.79 5.45
C ILE A 200 13.10 -12.31 5.47
N GLU A 201 12.23 -12.87 4.64
CA GLU A 201 12.03 -14.31 4.51
C GLU A 201 11.87 -14.70 3.04
N ASP A 202 12.51 -15.80 2.63
CA ASP A 202 12.35 -16.40 1.30
C ASP A 202 11.41 -17.61 1.32
N THR A 203 11.04 -18.15 0.15
CA THR A 203 10.13 -19.30 0.07
C THR A 203 10.75 -20.63 0.55
N LEU A 204 12.04 -20.64 0.91
CA LEU A 204 12.72 -21.79 1.52
C LEU A 204 12.91 -21.61 3.04
N ASN A 205 12.33 -20.55 3.62
CA ASN A 205 12.43 -20.16 5.03
C ASN A 205 13.84 -19.74 5.47
N LEU A 206 14.69 -19.26 4.56
CA LEU A 206 15.88 -18.52 4.96
C LEU A 206 15.46 -17.14 5.45
N THR A 207 16.06 -16.67 6.53
CA THR A 207 15.59 -15.47 7.22
C THR A 207 16.69 -14.46 7.55
N TYR A 208 16.27 -13.22 7.74
CA TYR A 208 17.05 -12.16 8.37
C TYR A 208 16.14 -11.34 9.27
N ALA A 209 16.67 -10.90 10.41
CA ALA A 209 15.99 -9.95 11.30
C ALA A 209 16.98 -8.86 11.72
N SER A 210 16.60 -7.60 11.53
CA SER A 210 17.38 -6.45 12.00
C SER A 210 17.06 -6.12 13.46
N PRO A 211 17.96 -5.43 14.18
CA PRO A 211 17.60 -4.63 15.34
C PRO A 211 16.58 -3.55 14.98
N GLU A 212 15.95 -2.94 15.99
CA GLU A 212 15.12 -1.74 15.78
C GLU A 212 15.96 -0.59 15.23
N THR A 213 15.41 0.07 14.21
CA THR A 213 15.97 1.22 13.50
C THR A 213 14.95 2.35 13.58
N GLU A 214 15.44 3.56 13.87
CA GLU A 214 14.61 4.77 13.87
C GLU A 214 14.42 5.27 12.45
N VAL A 215 13.18 5.25 11.97
CA VAL A 215 12.78 5.92 10.74
C VAL A 215 12.51 7.39 11.07
N VAL A 216 13.25 8.27 10.40
CA VAL A 216 13.09 9.71 10.46
C VAL A 216 12.44 10.21 9.17
N VAL A 217 11.55 11.21 9.30
CA VAL A 217 10.87 11.86 8.17
C VAL A 217 11.89 12.29 7.10
N GLY A 218 11.58 11.97 5.84
CA GLY A 218 12.38 12.34 4.68
C GLY A 218 13.73 11.62 4.55
N SER A 219 14.03 10.67 5.44
CA SER A 219 15.30 9.93 5.44
C SER A 219 15.12 8.50 4.94
N ASP A 220 16.16 7.98 4.30
CA ASP A 220 16.28 6.55 3.98
C ASP A 220 17.28 5.89 4.92
N ASN A 221 16.85 4.84 5.60
CA ASN A 221 17.65 4.10 6.57
C ASN A 221 18.18 2.84 5.89
N ASP A 222 19.35 2.96 5.26
CA ASP A 222 19.99 1.87 4.54
C ASP A 222 20.63 0.87 5.52
N LEU A 223 20.18 -0.39 5.46
CA LEU A 223 20.72 -1.51 6.22
C LEU A 223 21.99 -2.10 5.60
N GLY A 224 22.36 -1.66 4.39
CA GLY A 224 23.51 -2.14 3.64
C GLY A 224 23.31 -3.55 3.08
N ASN A 225 24.40 -4.31 3.00
CA ASN A 225 24.37 -5.68 2.49
C ASN A 225 23.87 -6.67 3.54
N ILE A 226 22.89 -7.49 3.16
CA ILE A 226 22.25 -8.50 3.98
C ILE A 226 22.40 -9.87 3.31
N THR A 227 22.54 -10.93 4.11
CA THR A 227 22.52 -12.32 3.62
C THR A 227 21.55 -13.12 4.46
N LEU A 228 20.57 -13.79 3.83
CA LEU A 228 19.64 -14.67 4.56
C LEU A 228 20.37 -15.91 5.10
N GLN A 229 19.96 -16.40 6.27
CA GLN A 229 20.51 -17.57 6.95
C GLN A 229 19.47 -18.67 7.16
#